data_AF-D7U5S0-F1
#
_entry.id   AF-D7U5S0-F1
#
_cell.length_a   1.000
_cell.length_b   1.000
_cell.length_c   1.000
_cell.angle_alpha   90.00
_cell.angle_beta   90.00
_cell.angle_gamma   90.00
#
_symmetry.space_group_name_H-M   'P 1'
#
loop_
_entity.id
_entity.type
_entity.pdbx_description
1 polymer ?
#
loop_
_entity_poly.entity_id
_entity_poly.type
_entity_poly.pdbx_seq_one_letter_code
_entity_poly.pdbx_strand_id
1 'polypeptide(L)' 'MKRILCLEIPIDTYPNFNFVGWLLGLRGNSLKRVEAITGCCVYIRGKGSIKDPKKVLDIQEDL' A
#
# COMPACT_ATOMS: atom_id res chain seq x y z
N MET A 1 3.32 -16.50 -17.21
CA MET A 1 4.12 -15.25 -17.08
C MET A 1 3.45 -14.35 -16.05
N LYS A 2 4.17 -13.90 -15.01
CA LYS A 2 3.67 -12.87 -14.08
C LYS A 2 3.98 -11.50 -14.67
N ARG A 3 2.97 -10.62 -14.78
CA ARG A 3 3.15 -9.22 -15.19
C ARG A 3 3.01 -8.34 -13.95
N ILE A 4 3.95 -7.43 -13.75
CA ILE A 4 3.98 -6.48 -12.63
C ILE A 4 3.83 -5.09 -13.23
N LEU A 5 2.90 -4.31 -12.69
CA LEU A 5 2.69 -2.90 -13.03
C LEU A 5 3.00 -2.07 -11.78
N CYS A 6 3.91 -1.10 -11.91
CA CYS A 6 4.25 -0.15 -10.85
C CYS A 6 3.59 1.19 -11.16
N LEU A 7 2.86 1.74 -10.20
CA LEU A 7 2.20 3.04 -10.30
C LEU A 7 2.69 3.92 -9.15
N GLU A 8 3.08 5.16 -9.47
CA GLU A 8 3.51 6.13 -8.47
C GLU A 8 2.31 6.91 -7.91
N ILE A 9 2.34 7.16 -6.60
CA ILE A 9 1.30 7.95 -5.91
C ILE A 9 1.79 9.41 -5.84
N PRO A 10 1.02 10.39 -6.34
CA PRO A 10 1.44 11.79 -6.39
C PRO A 10 1.29 12.47 -5.02
N ILE A 11 2.14 12.09 -4.06
CA ILE A 11 2.15 12.63 -2.70
C ILE A 11 2.55 14.11 -2.65
N ASP A 12 3.43 14.55 -3.55
CA ASP A 12 3.92 15.93 -3.58
C ASP A 12 2.86 16.92 -4.05
N THR A 13 1.96 16.48 -4.94
CA THR A 13 0.84 17.29 -5.42
C THR A 13 -0.29 17.39 -4.38
N TYR A 14 -0.44 16.37 -3.53
CA TYR A 14 -1.51 16.28 -2.54
C TYR A 14 -0.97 15.88 -1.15
N PRO A 15 -0.20 16.75 -0.48
CA PRO A 15 0.50 16.40 0.76
C PRO A 15 -0.44 16.10 1.94
N ASN A 16 -1.66 16.61 1.90
CA ASN A 16 -2.66 16.43 2.96
C ASN A 16 -3.61 15.25 2.71
N PHE A 17 -3.47 14.52 1.59
CA PHE A 17 -4.36 13.43 1.23
C PHE A 17 -3.78 12.06 1.62
N ASN A 18 -4.54 11.27 2.38
CA ASN A 18 -4.12 9.92 2.78
C ASN A 18 -4.53 8.88 1.73
N PHE A 19 -3.71 8.73 0.69
CA PHE A 19 -3.94 7.74 -0.37
C PHE A 19 -4.00 6.31 0.15
N VAL A 20 -3.11 5.93 1.07
CA VAL A 20 -3.04 4.56 1.61
C VAL A 20 -4.30 4.23 2.40
N GLY A 21 -4.74 5.13 3.28
CA GLY A 21 -5.97 4.95 4.05
C GLY A 21 -7.22 4.89 3.16
N TRP A 22 -7.28 5.73 2.13
CA TRP A 22 -8.37 5.74 1.15
C TRP A 22 -8.41 4.44 0.33
N LEU A 23 -7.26 3.96 -0.15
CA LEU A 23 -7.14 2.74 -0.95
C LEU A 23 -7.49 1.48 -0.14
N LEU A 24 -7.01 1.40 1.11
CA LEU A 24 -7.30 0.29 2.01
C LEU A 24 -8.77 0.29 2.45
N GLY A 25 -9.31 1.46 2.79
CA GLY A 25 -10.62 1.59 3.41
C GLY A 25 -10.68 0.95 4.80
N LEU A 26 -11.89 0.81 5.34
CA LEU A 26 -12.11 0.26 6.68
C LEU A 26 -11.59 -1.18 6.77
N ARG A 27 -10.62 -1.42 7.66
CA ARG A 27 -9.95 -2.73 7.85
C ARG A 27 -9.35 -3.34 6.56
N GLY A 28 -9.04 -2.53 5.55
CA GLY A 28 -8.51 -3.02 4.27
C GLY A 28 -9.56 -3.61 3.32
N ASN A 29 -10.85 -3.47 3.61
CA ASN A 29 -11.92 -4.11 2.82
C ASN A 29 -12.02 -3.59 1.39
N SER A 30 -11.70 -2.30 1.16
CA SER A 30 -11.72 -1.73 -0.21
C SER A 30 -10.66 -2.40 -1.08
N LEU A 31 -9.43 -2.51 -0.59
CA LEU A 31 -8.35 -3.15 -1.32
C LEU A 31 -8.62 -4.64 -1.56
N LYS A 32 -9.08 -5.37 -0.53
CA LYS A 32 -9.46 -6.79 -0.66
C LYS A 32 -10.52 -7.01 -1.73
N ARG A 33 -11.50 -6.10 -1.84
CA ARG A 33 -12.52 -6.16 -2.89
C ARG A 33 -11.90 -5.95 -4.28
N VAL A 34 -10.96 -5.02 -4.43
CA VAL A 34 -10.26 -4.79 -5.70
C VAL A 34 -9.45 -6.01 -6.10
N GLU A 35 -8.71 -6.61 -5.17
CA GLU A 35 -7.94 -7.83 -5.42
C GLU A 35 -8.86 -9.00 -5.83
N ALA A 36 -10.00 -9.17 -5.14
CA ALA A 36 -10.97 -10.21 -5.48
C ALA A 36 -11.61 -10.02 -6.86
N ILE A 37 -11.90 -8.78 -7.28
CA ILE A 37 -12.53 -8.49 -8.58
C ILE A 37 -11.53 -8.65 -9.72
N THR A 38 -10.28 -8.21 -9.52
CA THR A 38 -9.26 -8.17 -10.58
C THR A 38 -8.44 -9.45 -10.66
N GLY A 39 -8.39 -10.25 -9.59
CA GLY A 39 -7.46 -11.37 -9.45
C GLY A 39 -5.99 -10.94 -9.36
N CYS A 40 -5.72 -9.63 -9.23
CA CYS A 40 -4.38 -9.10 -9.08
C CYS A 40 -3.95 -9.13 -7.61
N CYS A 41 -2.66 -9.31 -7.38
CA CYS A 41 -2.06 -9.08 -6.06
C CYS A 41 -1.50 -7.66 -6.01
N VAL A 42 -2.00 -6.85 -5.06
CA VAL A 42 -1.63 -5.44 -4.95
C VAL A 42 -0.68 -5.25 -3.78
N TYR A 43 0.45 -4.61 -4.04
CA TYR A 43 1.45 -4.30 -3.02
C TYR A 43 1.56 -2.78 -2.86
N ILE A 44 1.35 -2.29 -1.64
CA ILE A 44 1.67 -0.91 -1.27
C ILE A 44 3.09 -0.93 -0.71
N ARG A 45 4.01 -0.17 -1.31
CA ARG A 45 5.43 -0.12 -0.96
C ARG A 45 5.92 1.33 -0.91
N GLY A 46 7.09 1.56 -0.31
CA GLY A 46 7.73 2.87 -0.24
C GLY A 46 7.53 3.61 1.08
N LYS A 47 8.16 4.77 1.20
CA LYS A 47 8.14 5.60 2.42
C LYS A 47 6.71 6.08 2.69
N GLY A 48 6.22 5.89 3.92
CA GLY A 48 4.86 6.25 4.31
C GLY A 48 3.78 5.20 4.04
N SER A 49 4.13 4.04 3.46
CA SER A 49 3.19 2.92 3.26
C SER A 49 2.81 2.20 4.56
N ILE A 50 3.61 2.35 5.62
CA ILE A 50 3.42 1.70 6.91
C ILE A 50 3.04 2.76 7.95
N LYS A 51 1.95 2.49 8.68
CA LYS A 51 1.42 3.39 9.72
C LYS A 51 2.36 3.52 10.92
N ASP A 52 2.93 2.40 11.36
CA ASP A 52 3.82 2.34 12.52
C ASP A 52 5.27 2.19 12.05
N PRO A 53 6.09 3.27 12.03
CA PRO A 53 7.47 3.20 11.56
C PRO A 53 8.35 2.27 12.41
N LYS A 54 7.99 2.02 13.68
CA LYS A 54 8.69 1.06 14.55
C LYS A 54 8.61 -0.38 14.02
N LYS A 55 7.50 -0.76 13.40
CA LYS A 55 7.36 -2.09 12.78
C LYS A 55 8.25 -2.27 11.55
N VAL A 56 8.70 -1.17 10.93
CA VAL A 56 9.64 -1.23 9.80
C VAL A 56 11.02 -1.69 10.27
N LEU A 57 11.39 -1.32 11.50
CA LEU A 57 12.68 -1.69 12.10
C LEU A 57 12.69 -3.17 12.50
N ASP A 58 11.60 -3.67 13.09
CA ASP A 58 11.48 -5.09 13.45
C ASP A 58 11.57 -6.01 12.21
N ILE A 59 11.02 -5.61 11.06
CA ILE A 59 11.11 -6.39 9.81
C ILE A 59 12.54 -6.40 9.22
N GLN A 60 13.38 -5.42 9.59
CA GLN A 60 14.75 -5.32 9.12
C GLN A 60 15.74 -6.10 10.00
N GLU A 61 15.42 -6.32 11.28
CA GLU A 61 16.25 -7.12 12.21
C GLU A 61 16.05 -8.64 12.08
N ASP A 62 14.94 -9.08 11.48
CA ASP A 62 14.69 -10.49 11.16
C ASP A 62 15.33 -10.97 9.83
N LEU A 63 16.30 -10.21 9.28
CA LEU A 63 17.12 -10.61 8.12
C LEU A 63 18.63 -10.60 8.39
#